data_AF-A0A7G6XU99-F1
#
_entry.id   AF-A0A7G6XU99-F1
#
_cell.length_a   1.000
_cell.length_b   1.000
_cell.length_c   1.000
_cell.angle_alpha   90.00
_cell.angle_beta   90.00
_cell.angle_gamma   90.00
#
_symmetry.space_group_name_H-M   'P 1'
#
loop_
_entity.id
_entity.type
_entity.pdbx_description
1 polymer ?
#
loop_
_entity_poly.entity_id
_entity_poly.type
_entity_poly.pdbx_seq_one_letter_code
_entity_poly.pdbx_strand_id
1 'polypeptide(L)'
;MLLPQQMASATELPTQPLAQGEIQNIGPGMYVSESNSYQIAENDVPAGLMGRSHTIVAQAQGVSQAQDAPATRSDLGVFGPSWEAEFLGGQLNRKLSTGNGAITTTYLDTNESTRYDLTDSVAGPNGGSVNTYKSADGSTVVESITWDDLLGTLKTTAVETLNVNLTTVESGDQAPVDQSGNPIAAADLKTSFTWKQVGGGGDNWRVTAVGSKAFQQSTVAYDSAGRVSTVKEPARGETPAQSLKVNYATATTASGSALGDVNGQVKDITLTVDQTVQTLARYSYDTSGLLRKVANPAEGSELNAYTYDGSDRVATATSDNGARWELTFSGGSAAPQAQETTGTVPVAGSAMSGAPSIAQGEGITPAASDFKGSEITDPQAYPRYCSTAVSWMWYQYSGCATKVAHYGWKNPYWKQTPTKAWVIGINGDHCTSASDKPGGWDFRAACDSHDYGYGTIGNSYKGYSYYLDRNKGISVDVAFYNILYNNTCPAYFWKGACRSTAYTYYTAVFYFGRPKNGADAT
;
A
#
# COMPACT_ATOMS: atom_id res chain seq x y z
N MET A 1 -13.74 -56.55 -12.38
CA MET A 1 -12.92 -55.50 -13.03
C MET A 1 -13.41 -54.17 -12.50
N LEU A 2 -12.52 -53.45 -11.81
CA LEU A 2 -12.83 -52.16 -11.19
C LEU A 2 -13.14 -51.12 -12.28
N LEU A 3 -14.20 -50.34 -12.05
CA LEU A 3 -14.49 -49.12 -12.79
C LEU A 3 -13.34 -48.10 -12.58
N PRO A 4 -12.97 -47.31 -13.59
CA PRO A 4 -11.98 -46.25 -13.42
C PRO A 4 -12.52 -45.22 -12.42
N GLN A 5 -11.76 -44.95 -11.37
CA GLN A 5 -12.01 -43.79 -10.51
C GLN A 5 -11.89 -42.52 -11.36
N GLN A 6 -12.97 -41.75 -11.44
CA GLN A 6 -12.89 -40.36 -11.89
C GLN A 6 -11.86 -39.65 -11.00
N MET A 7 -10.82 -39.09 -11.62
CA MET A 7 -9.93 -38.16 -10.94
C MET A 7 -10.78 -36.99 -10.45
N ALA A 8 -10.65 -36.67 -9.16
CA ALA A 8 -11.22 -35.45 -8.59
C ALA A 8 -10.74 -34.25 -9.44
N SER A 9 -11.68 -33.48 -9.97
CA SER A 9 -11.36 -32.22 -10.62
C SER A 9 -10.61 -31.33 -9.63
N ALA A 10 -9.52 -30.72 -10.09
CA ALA A 10 -8.79 -29.70 -9.33
C ALA A 10 -9.80 -28.68 -8.80
N THR A 11 -9.72 -28.38 -7.51
CA THR A 11 -10.60 -27.37 -6.89
C THR A 11 -10.17 -26.02 -7.44
N GLU A 12 -10.83 -25.56 -8.50
CA GLU A 12 -10.65 -24.20 -9.02
C GLU A 12 -11.10 -23.24 -7.90
N LEU A 13 -10.20 -22.35 -7.46
CA LEU A 13 -10.55 -21.35 -6.46
C LEU A 13 -11.69 -20.48 -7.03
N PRO A 14 -12.72 -20.13 -6.24
CA PRO A 14 -13.79 -19.28 -6.74
C PRO A 14 -13.20 -17.93 -7.15
N THR A 15 -13.47 -17.52 -8.40
CA THR A 15 -13.08 -16.20 -8.90
C THR A 15 -13.89 -15.13 -8.18
N GLN A 16 -13.21 -14.07 -7.73
CA GLN A 16 -13.88 -12.97 -7.05
C GLN A 16 -14.69 -12.14 -8.05
N PRO A 17 -15.93 -11.75 -7.73
CA PRO A 17 -16.73 -10.93 -8.64
C PRO A 17 -16.02 -9.59 -8.89
N LEU A 18 -16.05 -9.15 -10.15
CA LEU A 18 -15.50 -7.86 -10.55
C LEU A 18 -16.37 -6.71 -10.03
N ALA A 19 -15.74 -5.56 -9.79
CA ALA A 19 -16.44 -4.32 -9.50
C ALA A 19 -17.35 -3.92 -10.68
N GLN A 20 -18.41 -3.17 -10.37
CA GLN A 20 -19.26 -2.59 -11.40
C GLN A 20 -18.59 -1.36 -12.03
N GLY A 21 -18.96 -1.08 -13.28
CA GLY A 21 -18.41 0.03 -14.05
C GLY A 21 -17.04 -0.26 -14.68
N GLU A 22 -16.66 0.63 -15.60
CA GLU A 22 -15.31 0.69 -16.14
C GLU A 22 -14.34 1.35 -15.16
N ILE A 23 -13.13 0.78 -15.09
CA ILE A 23 -11.97 1.30 -14.38
C ILE A 23 -10.94 1.75 -15.42
N GLN A 24 -10.41 2.96 -15.26
CA GLN A 24 -9.45 3.55 -16.18
C GLN A 24 -8.31 4.21 -15.40
N ASN A 25 -7.07 3.92 -15.77
CA ASN A 25 -5.91 4.68 -15.26
C ASN A 25 -5.79 5.95 -16.09
N ILE A 26 -5.91 7.12 -15.45
CA ILE A 26 -5.88 8.44 -16.08
C ILE A 26 -4.82 9.28 -15.40
N GLY A 27 -3.68 9.48 -16.08
CA GLY A 27 -2.53 10.18 -15.52
C GLY A 27 -2.05 9.57 -14.21
N PRO A 28 -1.90 10.36 -13.13
CA PRO A 28 -1.39 9.88 -11.85
C PRO A 28 -2.45 9.18 -10.98
N GLY A 29 -3.67 8.99 -11.51
CA GLY A 29 -4.80 8.50 -10.72
C GLY A 29 -5.66 7.48 -11.46
N MET A 30 -6.67 7.00 -10.76
CA MET A 30 -7.62 6.00 -11.24
C MET A 30 -9.03 6.56 -11.25
N TYR A 31 -9.73 6.39 -12.36
CA TYR A 31 -11.14 6.69 -12.52
C TYR A 31 -12.00 5.43 -12.44
N VAL A 32 -13.12 5.51 -11.73
CA VAL A 32 -14.15 4.48 -11.65
C VAL A 32 -15.49 5.08 -12.08
N SER A 33 -16.06 4.54 -13.16
CA SER A 33 -17.28 5.09 -13.77
C SER A 33 -18.56 4.81 -12.97
N GLU A 34 -18.62 3.73 -12.20
CA GLU A 34 -19.81 3.39 -11.39
C GLU A 34 -20.05 4.41 -10.28
N SER A 35 -19.01 4.76 -9.53
CA SER A 35 -19.05 5.83 -8.53
C SER A 35 -18.82 7.23 -9.12
N ASN A 36 -18.49 7.31 -10.41
CA ASN A 36 -18.03 8.52 -11.09
C ASN A 36 -17.03 9.31 -10.23
N SER A 37 -15.94 8.62 -9.86
CA SER A 37 -14.90 9.14 -8.99
C SER A 37 -13.52 8.96 -9.60
N TYR A 38 -12.62 9.91 -9.32
CA TYR A 38 -11.23 9.88 -9.71
C TYR A 38 -10.35 10.06 -8.46
N GLN A 39 -9.37 9.20 -8.26
CA GLN A 39 -8.51 9.21 -7.08
C GLN A 39 -7.03 9.23 -7.47
N ILE A 40 -6.28 10.15 -6.86
CA ILE A 40 -4.81 10.16 -6.85
C ILE A 40 -4.37 9.60 -5.49
N ALA A 41 -3.51 8.59 -5.48
CA ALA A 41 -3.00 7.98 -4.26
C ALA A 41 -1.47 8.08 -4.23
N GLU A 42 -0.93 8.52 -3.09
CA GLU A 42 0.49 8.83 -2.91
C GLU A 42 1.02 8.13 -1.67
N ASN A 43 2.25 7.63 -1.75
CA ASN A 43 2.99 7.13 -0.60
C ASN A 43 4.18 8.07 -0.35
N ASP A 44 4.10 8.88 0.71
CA ASP A 44 5.13 9.89 0.99
C ASP A 44 6.30 9.27 1.77
N VAL A 45 6.04 8.30 2.65
CA VAL A 45 7.08 7.60 3.44
C VAL A 45 6.90 6.08 3.34
N PRO A 46 7.86 5.36 2.73
CA PRO A 46 7.76 3.91 2.57
C PRO A 46 7.65 3.15 3.90
N ALA A 47 8.45 3.55 4.90
CA ALA A 47 8.34 3.01 6.25
C ALA A 47 6.94 3.30 6.83
N GLY A 48 6.27 2.26 7.35
CA GLY A 48 4.90 2.39 7.86
C GLY A 48 3.85 2.80 6.81
N LEU A 49 4.17 2.72 5.51
CA LEU A 49 3.26 3.06 4.41
C LEU A 49 2.49 4.37 4.67
N MET A 50 3.20 5.46 4.99
CA MET A 50 2.56 6.73 5.30
C MET A 50 2.21 7.42 3.99
N GLY A 51 0.95 7.29 3.60
CA GLY A 51 0.42 7.87 2.37
C GLY A 51 -0.77 8.78 2.58
N ARG A 52 -1.36 9.17 1.46
CA ARG A 52 -2.56 9.99 1.37
C ARG A 52 -3.24 9.83 0.02
N SER A 53 -4.53 10.16 -0.03
CA SER A 53 -5.33 10.12 -1.25
C SER A 53 -6.09 11.43 -1.46
N HIS A 54 -6.27 11.81 -2.73
CA HIS A 54 -7.08 12.94 -3.17
C HIS A 54 -8.18 12.40 -4.08
N THR A 55 -9.43 12.49 -3.63
CA THR A 55 -10.57 11.90 -4.34
C THR A 55 -11.47 13.01 -4.88
N ILE A 56 -11.85 12.90 -6.14
CA ILE A 56 -12.77 13.80 -6.84
C ILE A 56 -14.01 12.99 -7.21
N VAL A 57 -15.19 13.52 -6.88
CA VAL A 57 -16.47 12.85 -7.13
C VAL A 57 -17.39 13.78 -7.91
N ALA A 58 -18.11 13.20 -8.87
CA ALA A 58 -19.15 13.92 -9.60
C ALA A 58 -20.28 14.37 -8.67
N GLN A 59 -20.77 15.58 -8.89
CA GLN A 59 -21.88 16.14 -8.13
C GLN A 59 -23.19 15.92 -8.88
N ALA A 60 -24.30 15.76 -8.14
CA ALA A 60 -25.62 15.58 -8.73
C ALA A 60 -26.03 16.76 -9.64
N GLN A 61 -25.55 17.97 -9.34
CA GLN A 61 -25.67 19.16 -10.16
C GLN A 61 -24.37 19.97 -10.06
N GLY A 62 -23.86 20.47 -11.18
CA GLY A 62 -22.67 21.34 -11.22
C GLY A 62 -21.38 20.61 -11.63
N VAL A 63 -20.26 21.14 -11.17
CA VAL A 63 -18.92 20.59 -11.45
C VAL A 63 -18.57 19.48 -10.46
N SER A 64 -17.75 18.50 -10.88
CA SER A 64 -17.16 17.55 -9.93
C SER A 64 -16.32 18.29 -8.89
N GLN A 65 -16.23 17.72 -7.68
CA GLN A 65 -15.57 18.36 -6.55
C GLN A 65 -14.65 17.37 -5.83
N ALA A 66 -13.54 17.90 -5.33
CA ALA A 66 -12.68 17.15 -4.43
C ALA A 66 -13.41 16.89 -3.10
N GLN A 67 -13.13 15.73 -2.50
CA GLN A 67 -13.77 15.26 -1.28
C GLN A 67 -12.84 15.48 -0.08
N ASP A 68 -13.38 16.14 0.95
CA ASP A 68 -12.73 16.18 2.25
C ASP A 68 -12.89 14.84 2.97
N ALA A 69 -11.96 14.56 3.88
CA ALA A 69 -12.11 13.44 4.80
C ALA A 69 -13.44 13.54 5.58
N PRO A 70 -14.06 12.41 5.96
CA PRO A 70 -15.35 12.43 6.66
C PRO A 70 -15.30 13.32 7.90
N ALA A 71 -16.33 14.15 8.11
CA ALA A 71 -16.36 15.11 9.23
C ALA A 71 -16.27 14.45 10.62
N THR A 72 -16.70 13.18 10.75
CA THR A 72 -16.56 12.39 11.99
C THR A 72 -15.16 11.79 12.18
N ARG A 73 -14.30 11.92 11.18
CA ARG A 73 -12.93 11.38 11.08
C ARG A 73 -11.96 12.47 10.63
N SER A 74 -11.98 13.60 11.34
CA SER A 74 -11.02 14.69 11.12
C SER A 74 -9.56 14.26 11.30
N ASP A 75 -9.30 13.14 11.98
CA ASP A 75 -7.99 12.50 12.07
C ASP A 75 -7.44 12.01 10.72
N LEU A 76 -8.31 11.84 9.71
CA LEU A 76 -7.91 11.51 8.35
C LEU A 76 -7.68 12.77 7.49
N GLY A 77 -8.30 13.91 7.80
CA GLY A 77 -8.15 15.19 7.06
C GLY A 77 -6.89 15.99 7.42
N VAL A 78 -5.86 15.32 7.93
CA VAL A 78 -4.69 16.00 8.53
C VAL A 78 -3.75 16.67 7.53
N PHE A 79 -3.90 16.36 6.24
CA PHE A 79 -3.14 16.97 5.15
C PHE A 79 -3.82 18.21 4.55
N GLY A 80 -4.86 18.72 5.21
CA GLY A 80 -5.63 19.87 4.74
C GLY A 80 -6.79 19.46 3.84
N PRO A 81 -7.51 20.45 3.28
CA PRO A 81 -8.69 20.19 2.46
C PRO A 81 -8.37 19.26 1.31
N SER A 82 -9.34 18.40 1.00
CA SER A 82 -9.33 17.48 -0.13
C SER A 82 -8.26 16.38 -0.10
N TRP A 83 -7.57 16.17 1.03
CA TRP A 83 -6.64 15.06 1.21
C TRP A 83 -7.03 14.21 2.41
N GLU A 84 -7.13 12.90 2.18
CA GLU A 84 -7.34 11.90 3.21
C GLU A 84 -6.01 11.19 3.51
N ALA A 85 -5.67 11.03 4.78
CA ALA A 85 -4.49 10.27 5.20
C ALA A 85 -4.73 8.77 4.98
N GLU A 86 -3.73 8.09 4.42
CA GLU A 86 -3.73 6.64 4.14
C GLU A 86 -2.61 5.97 4.95
N PHE A 87 -2.53 6.28 6.25
CA PHE A 87 -1.48 5.75 7.12
C PHE A 87 -1.57 4.22 7.25
N LEU A 88 -0.40 3.58 7.32
CA LEU A 88 -0.26 2.12 7.20
C LEU A 88 -0.87 1.56 5.91
N GLY A 89 -0.88 2.33 4.81
CA GLY A 89 -1.52 1.89 3.57
C GLY A 89 -3.05 1.84 3.69
N GLY A 90 -3.63 2.87 4.30
CA GLY A 90 -5.09 2.96 4.46
C GLY A 90 -5.70 1.97 5.46
N GLN A 91 -4.89 1.18 6.17
CA GLN A 91 -5.42 0.22 7.16
C GLN A 91 -6.11 0.91 8.36
N LEU A 92 -5.88 2.22 8.54
CA LEU A 92 -6.52 3.04 9.59
C LEU A 92 -7.81 3.74 9.14
N ASN A 93 -8.17 3.65 7.86
CA ASN A 93 -9.33 4.29 7.24
C ASN A 93 -10.57 3.43 7.47
N ARG A 94 -10.79 3.09 8.75
CA ARG A 94 -11.81 2.16 9.20
C ARG A 94 -12.56 2.72 10.39
N LYS A 95 -13.83 2.37 10.50
CA LYS A 95 -14.71 2.70 11.61
C LYS A 95 -15.23 1.43 12.27
N LEU A 96 -15.42 1.47 13.58
CA LEU A 96 -16.15 0.46 14.33
C LEU A 96 -17.33 1.11 15.05
N SER A 97 -18.52 0.56 14.82
CA SER A 97 -19.74 0.94 15.53
C SER A 97 -20.32 -0.25 16.28
N THR A 98 -20.63 -0.03 17.56
CA THR A 98 -21.31 -1.01 18.41
C THR A 98 -22.82 -0.81 18.33
N GLY A 99 -23.56 -1.88 18.14
CA GLY A 99 -25.03 -1.92 18.18
C GLY A 99 -25.54 -2.95 19.18
N ASN A 100 -26.86 -3.07 19.31
CA ASN A 100 -27.45 -4.06 20.19
C ASN A 100 -27.19 -5.48 19.66
N GLY A 101 -26.33 -6.23 20.36
CA GLY A 101 -25.96 -7.61 20.00
C GLY A 101 -25.11 -7.75 18.73
N ALA A 102 -24.54 -6.65 18.22
CA ALA A 102 -23.72 -6.69 17.01
C ALA A 102 -22.63 -5.61 17.00
N ILE A 103 -21.55 -5.88 16.28
CA ILE A 103 -20.52 -4.91 15.93
C ILE A 103 -20.50 -4.78 14.41
N THR A 104 -20.35 -3.57 13.90
CA THR A 104 -20.14 -3.32 12.47
C THR A 104 -18.81 -2.60 12.28
N THR A 105 -17.97 -3.13 11.40
CA THR A 105 -16.78 -2.43 10.90
C THR A 105 -17.04 -1.91 9.49
N THR A 106 -16.50 -0.74 9.17
CA THR A 106 -16.67 -0.09 7.87
C THR A 106 -15.33 0.43 7.36
N TYR A 107 -14.98 0.09 6.12
CA TYR A 107 -13.94 0.74 5.34
C TYR A 107 -14.47 2.08 4.86
N LEU A 108 -13.82 3.18 5.21
CA LEU A 108 -14.36 4.52 4.97
C LEU A 108 -14.17 5.00 3.54
N ASP A 109 -13.09 4.55 2.91
CA ASP A 109 -12.70 4.80 1.52
C ASP A 109 -13.65 4.11 0.51
N THR A 110 -14.09 2.89 0.82
CA THR A 110 -14.97 2.10 -0.07
C THR A 110 -16.43 2.06 0.40
N ASN A 111 -16.69 2.51 1.62
CA ASN A 111 -17.97 2.35 2.33
C ASN A 111 -18.42 0.88 2.49
N GLU A 112 -17.50 -0.08 2.32
CA GLU A 112 -17.78 -1.50 2.56
C GLU A 112 -17.92 -1.76 4.06
N SER A 113 -18.99 -2.45 4.46
CA SER A 113 -19.27 -2.73 5.87
C SER A 113 -19.45 -4.22 6.13
N THR A 114 -18.90 -4.69 7.24
CA THR A 114 -19.06 -6.05 7.73
C THR A 114 -19.76 -6.03 9.08
N ARG A 115 -20.90 -6.71 9.15
CA ARG A 115 -21.65 -6.90 10.39
C ARG A 115 -21.25 -8.22 11.04
N TYR A 116 -20.99 -8.17 12.34
CA TYR A 116 -20.68 -9.30 13.20
C TYR A 116 -21.76 -9.42 14.27
N ASP A 117 -22.49 -10.53 14.29
CA ASP A 117 -23.54 -10.78 15.27
C ASP A 117 -22.96 -11.55 16.47
N LEU A 118 -23.45 -11.26 17.68
CA LEU A 118 -23.00 -11.90 18.90
C LEU A 118 -23.33 -13.40 18.85
N THR A 119 -22.32 -14.24 19.08
CA THR A 119 -22.46 -15.70 19.06
C THR A 119 -22.13 -16.36 20.39
N ASP A 120 -21.27 -15.74 21.19
CA ASP A 120 -20.89 -16.24 22.51
C ASP A 120 -20.56 -15.08 23.45
N SER A 121 -20.81 -15.24 24.74
CA SER A 121 -20.53 -14.25 25.77
C SER A 121 -20.19 -14.93 27.08
N VAL A 122 -19.00 -14.63 27.61
CA VAL A 122 -18.50 -15.15 28.87
C VAL A 122 -18.36 -14.00 29.84
N ALA A 123 -19.08 -14.06 30.97
CA ALA A 123 -18.97 -13.07 32.02
C ALA A 123 -17.59 -13.14 32.70
N GLY A 124 -16.99 -11.98 32.94
CA GLY A 124 -15.76 -11.81 33.69
C GLY A 124 -16.01 -11.21 35.08
N PRO A 125 -14.95 -11.09 35.91
CA PRO A 125 -15.03 -10.43 37.20
C PRO A 125 -15.37 -8.94 37.06
N ASN A 126 -15.91 -8.35 38.14
CA ASN A 126 -16.18 -6.90 38.26
C ASN A 126 -17.03 -6.30 37.11
N GLY A 127 -17.96 -7.09 36.55
CA GLY A 127 -18.83 -6.66 35.46
C GLY A 127 -18.16 -6.61 34.08
N GLY A 128 -16.95 -7.16 33.95
CA GLY A 128 -16.31 -7.38 32.65
C GLY A 128 -16.91 -8.55 31.88
N SER A 129 -16.50 -8.73 30.63
CA SER A 129 -16.91 -9.86 29.80
C SER A 129 -15.96 -10.08 28.62
N VAL A 130 -16.04 -11.26 28.02
CA VAL A 130 -15.47 -11.55 26.70
C VAL A 130 -16.62 -11.96 25.78
N ASN A 131 -16.85 -11.17 24.74
CA ASN A 131 -17.93 -11.36 23.78
C ASN A 131 -17.32 -11.74 22.42
N THR A 132 -17.82 -12.81 21.80
CA THR A 132 -17.39 -13.24 20.47
C THR A 132 -18.51 -13.02 19.46
N TYR A 133 -18.19 -12.25 18.43
CA TYR A 133 -19.07 -11.95 17.32
C TYR A 133 -18.55 -12.60 16.04
N LYS A 134 -19.45 -13.03 15.16
CA LYS A 134 -19.12 -13.64 13.87
C LYS A 134 -19.92 -13.01 12.74
N SER A 135 -19.28 -12.82 11.60
CA SER A 135 -19.91 -12.39 10.36
C SER A 135 -20.22 -13.58 9.46
N ALA A 136 -20.99 -13.33 8.39
CA ALA A 136 -21.40 -14.36 7.44
C ALA A 136 -20.23 -14.99 6.66
N ASP A 137 -19.16 -14.25 6.42
CA ASP A 137 -17.93 -14.73 5.78
C ASP A 137 -17.02 -15.52 6.74
N GLY A 138 -17.42 -15.67 8.01
CA GLY A 138 -16.64 -16.35 9.06
C GLY A 138 -15.58 -15.49 9.73
N SER A 139 -15.45 -14.21 9.37
CA SER A 139 -14.62 -13.27 10.12
C SER A 139 -15.15 -13.11 11.54
N THR A 140 -14.29 -12.74 12.49
CA THR A 140 -14.65 -12.66 13.91
C THR A 140 -14.26 -11.33 14.52
N VAL A 141 -15.01 -10.92 15.54
CA VAL A 141 -14.61 -9.86 16.48
C VAL A 141 -14.67 -10.43 17.88
N VAL A 142 -13.58 -10.31 18.64
CA VAL A 142 -13.55 -10.64 20.07
C VAL A 142 -13.45 -9.34 20.85
N GLU A 143 -14.53 -8.97 21.53
CA GLU A 143 -14.58 -7.81 22.42
C GLU A 143 -14.27 -8.26 23.84
N SER A 144 -13.29 -7.61 24.46
CA SER A 144 -12.89 -7.82 25.85
C SER A 144 -13.18 -6.56 26.66
N ILE A 145 -14.06 -6.69 27.65
CA ILE A 145 -14.40 -5.64 28.62
C ILE A 145 -13.74 -6.03 29.94
N THR A 146 -12.80 -5.22 30.39
CA THR A 146 -11.98 -5.50 31.59
C THR A 146 -12.05 -4.36 32.57
N TRP A 147 -12.11 -4.65 33.87
CA TRP A 147 -12.04 -3.63 34.90
C TRP A 147 -10.61 -3.11 35.02
N ASP A 148 -10.45 -1.78 34.92
CA ASP A 148 -9.17 -1.09 35.10
C ASP A 148 -9.13 -0.49 36.51
N ASP A 149 -8.38 -1.11 37.41
CA ASP A 149 -8.26 -0.68 38.80
C ASP A 149 -7.63 0.72 38.96
N LEU A 150 -6.78 1.13 37.99
CA LEU A 150 -6.13 2.44 38.04
C LEU A 150 -7.10 3.57 37.68
N LEU A 151 -7.99 3.31 36.71
CA LEU A 151 -8.99 4.29 36.26
C LEU A 151 -10.34 4.14 36.97
N GLY A 152 -10.54 3.05 37.72
CA GLY A 152 -11.82 2.74 38.38
C GLY A 152 -12.98 2.60 37.39
N THR A 153 -12.71 2.12 36.18
CA THR A 153 -13.70 2.03 35.10
C THR A 153 -13.48 0.79 34.23
N LEU A 154 -14.50 0.43 33.45
CA LEU A 154 -14.38 -0.65 32.46
C LEU A 154 -13.65 -0.12 31.22
N LYS A 155 -12.70 -0.92 30.73
CA LYS A 155 -11.94 -0.69 29.51
C LYS A 155 -12.30 -1.75 28.49
N THR A 156 -12.67 -1.30 27.30
CA THR A 156 -13.02 -2.18 26.19
C THR A 156 -11.91 -2.19 25.14
N THR A 157 -11.58 -3.39 24.64
CA THR A 157 -10.73 -3.61 23.47
C THR A 157 -11.44 -4.62 22.57
N ALA A 158 -11.37 -4.44 21.26
CA ALA A 158 -11.91 -5.42 20.32
C ALA A 158 -10.82 -5.88 19.36
N VAL A 159 -10.77 -7.18 19.04
CA VAL A 159 -9.86 -7.74 18.04
C VAL A 159 -10.69 -8.30 16.91
N GLU A 160 -10.64 -7.65 15.76
CA GLU A 160 -11.22 -8.13 14.50
C GLU A 160 -10.21 -9.04 13.80
N THR A 161 -10.65 -10.19 13.30
CA THR A 161 -9.83 -11.12 12.51
C THR A 161 -10.58 -11.49 11.24
N LEU A 162 -9.97 -11.20 10.08
CA LEU A 162 -10.58 -11.48 8.79
C LEU A 162 -10.42 -12.95 8.40
N ASN A 163 -11.45 -13.53 7.80
CA ASN A 163 -11.46 -14.93 7.39
C ASN A 163 -11.03 -15.12 5.93
N VAL A 164 -9.79 -14.78 5.63
CA VAL A 164 -9.15 -15.09 4.34
C VAL A 164 -8.20 -16.27 4.55
N ASN A 165 -8.41 -17.37 3.83
CA ASN A 165 -7.52 -18.53 3.89
C ASN A 165 -6.42 -18.44 2.83
N LEU A 166 -5.20 -18.11 3.25
CA LEU A 166 -4.04 -17.99 2.37
C LEU A 166 -3.29 -19.30 2.12
N THR A 167 -3.69 -20.40 2.76
CA THR A 167 -3.06 -21.72 2.55
C THR A 167 -3.81 -22.59 1.55
N THR A 168 -4.94 -22.11 1.02
CA THR A 168 -5.63 -22.76 -0.10
C THR A 168 -5.10 -22.16 -1.39
N VAL A 169 -4.52 -23.00 -2.23
CA VAL A 169 -3.75 -22.58 -3.40
C VAL A 169 -4.23 -23.32 -4.66
N GLU A 170 -4.07 -22.72 -5.83
CA GLU A 170 -4.38 -23.39 -7.10
C GLU A 170 -3.34 -24.48 -7.41
N SER A 171 -3.65 -25.36 -8.37
CA SER A 171 -2.70 -26.39 -8.80
C SER A 171 -1.47 -25.74 -9.46
N GLY A 172 -0.31 -25.89 -8.82
CA GLY A 172 0.95 -25.30 -9.30
C GLY A 172 1.47 -24.16 -8.41
N ASP A 173 0.61 -23.61 -7.55
CA ASP A 173 0.95 -22.59 -6.57
C ASP A 173 1.58 -23.21 -5.30
N GLN A 174 2.20 -22.35 -4.49
CA GLN A 174 2.81 -22.73 -3.22
C GLN A 174 2.04 -22.14 -2.04
N ALA A 175 1.89 -22.91 -0.96
CA ALA A 175 1.37 -22.36 0.29
C ALA A 175 2.46 -21.54 1.01
N PRO A 176 2.08 -20.53 1.82
CA PRO A 176 3.03 -19.77 2.63
C PRO A 176 3.90 -20.63 3.55
N VAL A 177 5.21 -20.40 3.46
CA VAL A 177 6.22 -21.04 4.31
C VAL A 177 7.04 -20.01 5.09
N ASP A 178 7.64 -20.44 6.20
CA ASP A 178 8.59 -19.62 6.98
C ASP A 178 10.00 -19.61 6.34
N GLN A 179 10.95 -18.91 6.97
CA GLN A 179 12.35 -18.83 6.48
C GLN A 179 13.06 -20.19 6.38
N SER A 180 12.58 -21.19 7.12
CA SER A 180 13.12 -22.56 7.10
C SER A 180 12.39 -23.45 6.09
N GLY A 181 11.41 -22.92 5.35
CA GLY A 181 10.58 -23.66 4.41
C GLY A 181 9.46 -24.46 5.06
N ASN A 182 9.15 -24.25 6.34
CA ASN A 182 8.04 -24.94 7.00
C ASN A 182 6.71 -24.25 6.69
N PRO A 183 5.61 -24.99 6.46
CA PRO A 183 4.29 -24.39 6.25
C PRO A 183 3.84 -23.51 7.43
N ILE A 184 3.33 -22.32 7.12
CA ILE A 184 2.72 -21.43 8.11
C ILE A 184 1.25 -21.80 8.29
N ALA A 185 0.79 -21.89 9.54
CA ALA A 185 -0.61 -22.20 9.84
C ALA A 185 -1.55 -21.10 9.31
N ALA A 186 -2.67 -21.51 8.68
CA ALA A 186 -3.66 -20.58 8.11
C ALA A 186 -4.18 -19.55 9.13
N ALA A 187 -4.35 -19.95 10.40
CA ALA A 187 -4.78 -19.05 11.46
C ALA A 187 -3.78 -17.91 11.74
N ASP A 188 -2.48 -18.17 11.56
CA ASP A 188 -1.43 -17.19 11.86
C ASP A 188 -1.24 -16.18 10.72
N LEU A 189 -1.75 -16.49 9.52
CA LEU A 189 -1.72 -15.63 8.33
C LEU A 189 -2.91 -14.66 8.26
N LYS A 190 -3.94 -14.84 9.09
CA LYS A 190 -5.13 -13.98 9.07
C LYS A 190 -4.78 -12.56 9.49
N THR A 191 -5.22 -11.58 8.69
CA THR A 191 -5.12 -10.17 9.04
C THR A 191 -6.02 -9.88 10.24
N SER A 192 -5.49 -9.14 11.20
CA SER A 192 -6.16 -8.79 12.44
C SER A 192 -6.00 -7.30 12.76
N PHE A 193 -7.03 -6.71 13.35
CA PHE A 193 -7.08 -5.31 13.76
C PHE A 193 -7.42 -5.24 15.25
N THR A 194 -6.58 -4.56 16.03
CA THR A 194 -6.85 -4.28 17.44
C THR A 194 -7.46 -2.90 17.59
N TRP A 195 -8.69 -2.83 18.07
CA TRP A 195 -9.48 -1.63 18.24
C TRP A 195 -9.51 -1.18 19.70
N LYS A 196 -9.34 0.12 19.93
CA LYS A 196 -9.52 0.77 21.23
C LYS A 196 -10.23 2.09 21.08
N GLN A 197 -10.89 2.54 22.13
CA GLN A 197 -11.43 3.89 22.19
C GLN A 197 -10.30 4.90 22.44
N VAL A 198 -10.28 5.98 21.65
CA VAL A 198 -9.30 7.05 21.69
C VAL A 198 -10.05 8.39 21.80
N GLY A 199 -9.71 9.21 22.79
CA GLY A 199 -10.45 10.45 23.08
C GLY A 199 -11.82 10.19 23.74
N GLY A 200 -12.69 11.21 23.77
CA GLY A 200 -14.02 11.13 24.41
C GLY A 200 -15.18 11.37 23.42
N GLY A 201 -16.27 10.60 23.57
CA GLY A 201 -17.56 10.76 22.87
C GLY A 201 -17.57 10.46 21.36
N GLY A 202 -18.67 9.89 20.85
CA GLY A 202 -18.91 9.74 19.40
C GLY A 202 -18.11 8.63 18.70
N ASP A 203 -17.67 8.90 17.46
CA ASP A 203 -16.87 8.00 16.61
C ASP A 203 -15.41 7.96 17.10
N ASN A 204 -15.18 7.23 18.19
CA ASN A 204 -13.90 7.24 18.93
C ASN A 204 -13.15 5.90 18.90
N TRP A 205 -13.67 4.88 18.22
CA TRP A 205 -12.95 3.63 18.02
C TRP A 205 -11.87 3.81 16.96
N ARG A 206 -10.65 3.40 17.29
CA ARG A 206 -9.49 3.50 16.41
C ARG A 206 -8.70 2.18 16.40
N VAL A 207 -8.14 1.87 15.25
CA VAL A 207 -7.20 0.75 15.10
C VAL A 207 -5.87 1.14 15.76
N THR A 208 -5.51 0.43 16.82
CA THR A 208 -4.24 0.62 17.55
C THR A 208 -3.19 -0.43 17.21
N ALA A 209 -3.56 -1.49 16.48
CA ALA A 209 -2.62 -2.41 15.87
C ALA A 209 -3.21 -3.12 14.64
N VAL A 210 -2.38 -3.42 13.65
CA VAL A 210 -2.78 -4.17 12.44
C VAL A 210 -1.66 -5.08 11.95
N GLY A 211 -2.00 -6.28 11.50
CA GLY A 211 -1.08 -7.24 10.91
C GLY A 211 -1.55 -8.69 11.10
N SER A 212 -0.64 -9.64 10.97
CA SER A 212 -0.87 -11.07 11.21
C SER A 212 0.00 -11.58 12.35
N LYS A 213 -0.33 -12.75 12.91
CA LYS A 213 0.52 -13.38 13.92
C LYS A 213 1.84 -13.86 13.32
N ALA A 214 1.82 -14.35 12.08
CA ALA A 214 3.00 -14.82 11.37
C ALA A 214 4.01 -13.70 11.10
N PHE A 215 3.54 -12.48 10.80
CA PHE A 215 4.41 -11.38 10.37
C PHE A 215 4.54 -10.26 11.39
N GLN A 216 3.90 -10.38 12.55
CA GLN A 216 3.79 -9.36 13.59
C GLN A 216 2.91 -8.16 13.19
N GLN A 217 2.47 -7.41 14.20
CA GLN A 217 1.58 -6.26 14.04
C GLN A 217 2.33 -4.93 14.17
N SER A 218 1.99 -4.01 13.28
CA SER A 218 2.27 -2.59 13.43
C SER A 218 1.38 -2.02 14.53
N THR A 219 1.88 -1.10 15.34
CA THR A 219 1.08 -0.45 16.41
C THR A 219 0.97 1.05 16.20
N VAL A 220 -0.16 1.61 16.62
CA VAL A 220 -0.50 3.02 16.39
C VAL A 220 -0.89 3.68 17.71
N ALA A 221 -0.29 4.83 17.96
CA ALA A 221 -0.68 5.74 19.03
C ALA A 221 -1.34 6.97 18.43
N TYR A 222 -2.22 7.58 19.23
CA TYR A 222 -2.99 8.74 18.86
C TYR A 222 -2.73 9.86 19.86
N ASP A 223 -2.80 11.11 19.42
CA ASP A 223 -2.73 12.28 20.29
C ASP A 223 -4.09 12.56 20.98
N SER A 224 -4.13 13.60 21.81
CA SER A 224 -5.35 14.00 22.53
C SER A 224 -6.47 14.49 21.61
N ALA A 225 -6.17 14.83 20.35
CA ALA A 225 -7.15 15.20 19.34
C ALA A 225 -7.61 13.98 18.51
N GLY A 226 -7.13 12.77 18.84
CA GLY A 226 -7.49 11.55 18.12
C GLY A 226 -6.75 11.35 16.80
N ARG A 227 -5.72 12.16 16.52
CA ARG A 227 -4.90 12.05 15.30
C ARG A 227 -3.74 11.09 15.53
N VAL A 228 -3.27 10.41 14.49
CA VAL A 228 -2.12 9.50 14.60
C VAL A 228 -0.87 10.27 15.05
N SER A 229 -0.31 9.91 16.19
CA SER A 229 0.89 10.55 16.73
C SER A 229 2.15 9.74 16.47
N THR A 230 2.03 8.40 16.51
CA THR A 230 3.17 7.51 16.29
C THR A 230 2.69 6.21 15.68
N VAL A 231 3.45 5.70 14.72
CA VAL A 231 3.34 4.34 14.19
C VAL A 231 4.63 3.61 14.54
N LYS A 232 4.53 2.42 15.10
CA LYS A 232 5.68 1.56 15.39
C LYS A 232 5.59 0.29 14.56
N GLU A 233 6.60 0.08 13.74
CA GLU A 233 6.83 -1.19 13.05
C GLU A 233 7.76 -2.06 13.90
N PRO A 234 7.41 -3.32 14.16
CA PRO A 234 8.32 -4.24 14.81
C PRO A 234 9.52 -4.54 13.90
N ALA A 235 10.56 -5.13 14.46
CA ALA A 235 11.64 -5.68 13.65
C ALA A 235 11.10 -6.81 12.78
N ARG A 236 11.42 -6.79 11.48
CA ARG A 236 10.97 -7.78 10.51
C ARG A 236 12.16 -8.22 9.66
N GLY A 237 12.62 -9.45 9.89
CA GLY A 237 13.81 -9.96 9.23
C GLY A 237 15.06 -9.14 9.59
N GLU A 238 15.76 -8.62 8.57
CA GLU A 238 16.94 -7.76 8.73
C GLU A 238 16.58 -6.29 8.96
N THR A 239 15.30 -5.91 8.77
CA THR A 239 14.85 -4.55 9.04
C THR A 239 14.67 -4.36 10.54
N PRO A 240 15.44 -3.44 11.18
CA PRO A 240 15.29 -3.16 12.59
C PRO A 240 13.91 -2.59 12.92
N ALA A 241 13.54 -2.58 14.20
CA ALA A 241 12.31 -1.92 14.63
C ALA A 241 12.35 -0.42 14.28
N GLN A 242 11.21 0.10 13.84
CA GLN A 242 11.09 1.48 13.37
C GLN A 242 9.98 2.20 14.12
N SER A 243 10.19 3.49 14.39
CA SER A 243 9.17 4.36 14.97
C SER A 243 9.00 5.60 14.09
N LEU A 244 7.83 5.73 13.48
CA LEU A 244 7.42 6.92 12.75
C LEU A 244 6.64 7.84 13.67
N LYS A 245 6.95 9.12 13.61
CA LYS A 245 6.21 10.16 14.33
C LYS A 245 5.63 11.15 13.33
N VAL A 246 4.34 11.42 13.45
CA VAL A 246 3.64 12.46 12.69
C VAL A 246 3.66 13.73 13.52
N ASN A 247 4.39 14.74 13.07
CA ASN A 247 4.48 16.02 13.75
C ASN A 247 3.46 16.98 13.14
N TYR A 248 2.63 17.59 13.98
CA TYR A 248 1.62 18.55 13.56
C TYR A 248 2.11 19.97 13.84
N ALA A 249 1.82 20.90 12.93
CA ALA A 249 2.11 22.31 13.14
C ALA A 249 1.25 22.89 14.26
N THR A 250 1.85 23.73 15.11
CA THR A 250 1.17 24.44 16.21
C THR A 250 0.90 25.92 15.89
N ALA A 251 1.37 26.39 14.73
CA ALA A 251 1.18 27.74 14.25
C ALA A 251 1.14 27.74 12.71
N THR A 252 0.40 28.69 12.15
CA THR A 252 0.37 28.92 10.70
C THR A 252 1.50 29.87 10.30
N THR A 253 2.37 29.43 9.41
CA THR A 253 3.45 30.23 8.81
C THR A 253 3.25 30.48 7.32
N ALA A 254 2.32 29.76 6.68
CA ALA A 254 1.90 30.05 5.31
C ALA A 254 1.36 31.48 5.17
N SER A 255 1.75 32.16 4.10
CA SER A 255 1.37 33.56 3.81
C SER A 255 1.12 33.76 2.32
N GLY A 256 0.52 34.89 1.94
CA GLY A 256 0.20 35.16 0.53
C GLY A 256 1.41 35.21 -0.40
N SER A 257 2.63 35.29 0.14
CA SER A 257 3.89 35.32 -0.62
C SER A 257 4.77 34.09 -0.42
N ALA A 258 4.42 33.16 0.48
CA ALA A 258 5.25 32.00 0.79
C ALA A 258 4.44 30.81 1.31
N LEU A 259 4.79 29.62 0.82
CA LEU A 259 4.30 28.36 1.39
C LEU A 259 4.84 28.18 2.82
N GLY A 260 4.08 27.52 3.67
CA GLY A 260 4.50 27.27 5.04
C GLY A 260 3.64 26.23 5.75
N ASP A 261 3.78 26.18 7.07
CA ASP A 261 3.00 25.34 7.96
C ASP A 261 1.59 25.92 8.15
N VAL A 262 0.60 25.07 8.44
CA VAL A 262 -0.76 25.47 8.82
C VAL A 262 -1.14 24.78 10.12
N ASN A 263 -1.57 25.55 11.12
CA ASN A 263 -1.88 25.04 12.45
C ASN A 263 -2.85 23.85 12.39
N GLY A 264 -2.51 22.75 13.06
CA GLY A 264 -3.30 21.52 13.10
C GLY A 264 -3.05 20.53 11.96
N GLN A 265 -2.42 20.95 10.86
CA GLN A 265 -2.05 20.06 9.75
C GLN A 265 -0.69 19.39 9.98
N VAL A 266 -0.41 18.31 9.25
CA VAL A 266 0.87 17.61 9.32
C VAL A 266 1.98 18.55 8.85
N LYS A 267 3.02 18.71 9.66
CA LYS A 267 4.23 19.46 9.30
C LYS A 267 5.26 18.57 8.63
N ASP A 268 5.55 17.45 9.28
CA ASP A 268 6.55 16.49 8.83
C ASP A 268 6.32 15.11 9.45
N ILE A 269 6.89 14.10 8.80
CA ILE A 269 6.96 12.73 9.31
C ILE A 269 8.42 12.37 9.51
N THR A 270 8.76 11.98 10.73
CA THR A 270 10.11 11.53 11.09
C THR A 270 10.16 10.05 11.33
N LEU A 271 11.17 9.38 10.78
CA LEU A 271 11.51 7.99 11.07
C LEU A 271 12.63 7.95 12.11
N THR A 272 12.44 7.11 13.13
CA THR A 272 13.49 6.72 14.08
C THR A 272 13.82 5.25 13.88
N VAL A 273 15.11 4.96 13.65
CA VAL A 273 15.67 3.59 13.66
C VAL A 273 16.82 3.61 14.65
N ASP A 274 16.75 2.75 15.66
CA ASP A 274 17.65 2.76 16.83
C ASP A 274 17.71 4.16 17.48
N GLN A 275 18.82 4.87 17.30
CA GLN A 275 19.04 6.24 17.81
C GLN A 275 19.01 7.31 16.72
N THR A 276 18.90 6.91 15.45
CA THR A 276 18.95 7.83 14.31
C THR A 276 17.56 8.30 13.98
N VAL A 277 17.37 9.63 13.95
CA VAL A 277 16.12 10.28 13.56
C VAL A 277 16.32 11.01 12.24
N GLN A 278 15.44 10.78 11.27
CA GLN A 278 15.43 11.44 9.97
C GLN A 278 14.03 11.98 9.64
N THR A 279 13.96 13.13 8.99
CA THR A 279 12.71 13.63 8.39
C THR A 279 12.59 13.09 6.98
N LEU A 280 11.60 12.23 6.74
CA LEU A 280 11.39 11.58 5.44
C LEU A 280 10.34 12.27 4.58
N ALA A 281 9.41 13.00 5.20
CA ALA A 281 8.46 13.84 4.49
C ALA A 281 8.30 15.18 5.20
N ARG A 282 8.29 16.27 4.44
CA ARG A 282 7.93 17.62 4.90
C ARG A 282 6.89 18.21 3.99
N TYR A 283 5.84 18.76 4.59
CA TYR A 283 4.66 19.27 3.92
C TYR A 283 4.67 20.80 3.92
N SER A 284 4.16 21.40 2.86
CA SER A 284 4.06 22.86 2.76
C SER A 284 2.76 23.25 2.09
N TYR A 285 2.08 24.21 2.72
CA TYR A 285 0.72 24.63 2.42
C TYR A 285 0.69 26.08 2.00
N ASP A 286 -0.38 26.48 1.33
CA ASP A 286 -0.69 27.89 1.13
C ASP A 286 -1.61 28.45 2.24
N THR A 287 -2.06 29.70 2.08
CA THR A 287 -2.91 30.37 3.07
C THR A 287 -4.32 29.80 3.20
N SER A 288 -4.81 29.04 2.21
CA SER A 288 -6.10 28.34 2.31
C SER A 288 -5.96 26.96 2.95
N GLY A 289 -4.74 26.54 3.29
CA GLY A 289 -4.48 25.25 3.91
C GLY A 289 -4.39 24.10 2.92
N LEU A 290 -4.34 24.36 1.61
CA LEU A 290 -4.17 23.33 0.60
C LEU A 290 -2.72 22.91 0.50
N LEU A 291 -2.48 21.61 0.42
CA LEU A 291 -1.14 21.05 0.30
C LEU A 291 -0.54 21.37 -1.06
N ARG A 292 0.56 22.13 -1.09
CA ARG A 292 1.22 22.57 -2.33
C ARG A 292 2.46 21.77 -2.65
N LYS A 293 3.15 21.26 -1.63
CA LYS A 293 4.43 20.56 -1.81
C LYS A 293 4.72 19.55 -0.72
N VAL A 294 5.31 18.42 -1.12
CA VAL A 294 5.91 17.42 -0.25
C VAL A 294 7.37 17.21 -0.68
N ALA A 295 8.29 17.22 0.26
CA ALA A 295 9.71 16.95 0.01
C ALA A 295 10.22 15.86 0.95
N ASN A 296 11.31 15.18 0.56
CA ASN A 296 12.08 14.29 1.41
C ASN A 296 13.40 14.96 1.80
N PRO A 297 13.47 15.61 2.99
CA PRO A 297 14.68 16.29 3.43
C PRO A 297 15.89 15.37 3.60
N ALA A 298 15.69 14.08 3.93
CA ALA A 298 16.79 13.14 4.11
C ALA A 298 17.50 12.81 2.80
N GLU A 299 16.78 12.83 1.67
CA GLU A 299 17.34 12.61 0.34
C GLU A 299 17.60 13.92 -0.45
N GLY A 300 17.15 15.07 0.09
CA GLY A 300 17.24 16.36 -0.59
C GLY A 300 16.39 16.45 -1.86
N SER A 301 15.33 15.64 -1.97
CA SER A 301 14.46 15.53 -3.13
C SER A 301 13.09 16.15 -2.88
N GLU A 302 12.45 16.62 -3.95
CA GLU A 302 11.02 16.92 -3.96
C GLU A 302 10.26 15.63 -4.28
N LEU A 303 9.27 15.27 -3.46
CA LEU A 303 8.43 14.11 -3.72
C LEU A 303 7.28 14.54 -4.63
N ASN A 304 6.53 15.57 -4.22
CA ASN A 304 5.32 15.96 -4.92
C ASN A 304 5.11 17.48 -4.89
N ALA A 305 4.47 18.02 -5.93
CA ALA A 305 4.05 19.41 -6.01
C ALA A 305 2.69 19.51 -6.72
N TYR A 306 1.84 20.40 -6.22
CA TYR A 306 0.44 20.50 -6.64
C TYR A 306 0.00 21.93 -6.91
N THR A 307 -0.83 22.08 -7.95
CA THR A 307 -1.71 23.24 -8.13
C THR A 307 -3.14 22.75 -8.24
N TYR A 308 -4.09 23.66 -8.01
CA TYR A 308 -5.51 23.34 -7.87
C TYR A 308 -6.34 24.31 -8.69
N ASP A 309 -7.49 23.84 -9.17
CA ASP A 309 -8.48 24.71 -9.77
C ASP A 309 -9.40 25.35 -8.72
N GLY A 310 -10.39 26.12 -9.18
CA GLY A 310 -11.33 26.83 -8.29
C GLY A 310 -12.32 25.93 -7.54
N SER A 311 -12.24 24.60 -7.68
CA SER A 311 -13.04 23.60 -6.95
C SER A 311 -12.16 22.68 -6.11
N ASP A 312 -10.94 23.14 -5.78
CA ASP A 312 -9.93 22.42 -5.00
C ASP A 312 -9.56 21.04 -5.58
N ARG A 313 -9.77 20.85 -6.88
CA ARG A 313 -9.29 19.66 -7.60
C ARG A 313 -7.85 19.88 -8.01
N VAL A 314 -7.02 18.85 -7.86
CA VAL A 314 -5.63 18.89 -8.35
C VAL A 314 -5.63 19.13 -9.86
N ALA A 315 -5.09 20.28 -10.28
CA ALA A 315 -4.97 20.71 -11.68
C ALA A 315 -3.58 20.39 -12.26
N THR A 316 -2.55 20.39 -11.43
CA THR A 316 -1.24 19.84 -11.79
C THR A 316 -0.66 19.01 -10.67
N ALA A 317 -0.01 17.90 -11.00
CA ALA A 317 0.71 17.07 -10.04
C ALA A 317 2.11 16.75 -10.58
N THR A 318 3.13 16.82 -9.73
CA THR A 318 4.43 16.17 -9.97
C THR A 318 4.56 14.97 -9.05
N SER A 319 5.06 13.85 -9.55
CA SER A 319 5.39 12.65 -8.74
C SER A 319 6.88 12.56 -8.41
N ASP A 320 7.21 11.69 -7.46
CA ASP A 320 8.56 11.46 -6.91
C ASP A 320 9.63 11.05 -7.95
N ASN A 321 9.19 10.53 -9.08
CA ASN A 321 9.99 10.14 -10.24
C ASN A 321 10.19 11.26 -11.28
N GLY A 322 9.65 12.45 -11.03
CA GLY A 322 9.77 13.63 -11.91
C GLY A 322 8.69 13.76 -13.00
N ALA A 323 7.77 12.79 -13.13
CA ALA A 323 6.64 12.92 -14.04
C ALA A 323 5.71 14.06 -13.58
N ARG A 324 5.21 14.83 -14.55
CA ARG A 324 4.36 16.00 -14.34
C ARG A 324 3.11 15.87 -15.20
N TRP A 325 1.98 16.03 -14.55
CA TRP A 325 0.67 15.91 -15.14
C TRP A 325 -0.10 17.23 -15.07
N GLU A 326 -0.76 17.56 -16.17
CA GLU A 326 -1.81 18.58 -16.23
C GLU A 326 -3.17 17.87 -16.32
N LEU A 327 -4.08 18.24 -15.43
CA LEU A 327 -5.40 17.64 -15.27
C LEU A 327 -6.47 18.71 -15.53
N THR A 328 -7.33 18.47 -16.51
CA THR A 328 -8.44 19.35 -16.84
C THR A 328 -9.76 18.63 -16.68
N PHE A 329 -10.65 19.15 -15.84
CA PHE A 329 -11.97 18.59 -15.60
C PHE A 329 -13.05 19.38 -16.33
N SER A 330 -13.92 18.69 -17.08
CA SER A 330 -15.01 19.30 -17.84
C SER A 330 -16.38 18.91 -17.29
N GLY A 331 -17.21 19.92 -17.01
CA GLY A 331 -18.58 19.72 -16.55
C GLY A 331 -18.65 18.96 -15.21
N GLY A 332 -19.64 18.07 -15.09
CA GLY A 332 -19.87 17.26 -13.89
C GLY A 332 -19.05 15.97 -13.80
N SER A 333 -18.21 15.67 -14.80
CA SER A 333 -17.39 14.44 -14.79
C SER A 333 -16.26 14.52 -13.77
N ALA A 334 -16.03 13.44 -13.03
CA ALA A 334 -14.82 13.30 -12.21
C ALA A 334 -13.61 12.82 -13.03
N ALA A 335 -13.80 12.24 -14.22
CA ALA A 335 -12.68 11.86 -15.08
C ALA A 335 -12.03 13.11 -15.69
N PRO A 336 -10.74 13.39 -15.41
CA PRO A 336 -10.03 14.47 -16.07
C PRO A 336 -9.58 14.07 -17.47
N GLN A 337 -9.30 15.07 -18.30
CA GLN A 337 -8.29 14.92 -19.35
C GLN A 337 -6.92 15.07 -18.70
N ALA A 338 -6.03 14.09 -18.89
CA ALA A 338 -4.69 14.10 -18.34
C ALA A 338 -3.63 14.19 -19.44
N GLN A 339 -2.70 15.13 -19.30
CA GLN A 339 -1.55 15.29 -20.17
C GLN A 339 -0.26 15.20 -19.36
N GLU A 340 0.61 14.26 -19.73
CA GLU A 340 1.98 14.23 -19.21
C GLU A 340 2.82 15.27 -19.95
N THR A 341 3.56 16.07 -19.20
CA THR A 341 4.34 17.19 -19.71
C THR A 341 5.85 17.00 -19.55
N THR A 342 6.28 15.92 -18.89
CA THR A 342 7.71 15.63 -18.66
C THR A 342 8.36 14.94 -19.85
N GLY A 343 7.63 14.11 -20.58
CA GLY A 343 8.16 13.35 -21.72
C GLY A 343 7.10 12.45 -22.36
N THR A 344 7.52 11.64 -23.33
CA THR A 344 6.65 10.64 -23.95
C THR A 344 6.86 9.30 -23.24
N VAL A 345 5.84 8.84 -22.51
CA VAL A 345 5.83 7.47 -21.98
C VAL A 345 5.73 6.49 -23.15
N PRO A 346 6.55 5.43 -23.16
CA PRO A 346 6.45 4.43 -24.20
C PRO A 346 5.09 3.72 -24.20
N VAL A 347 4.63 3.34 -25.39
CA VAL A 347 3.35 2.64 -25.54
C VAL A 347 3.43 1.28 -24.86
N ALA A 348 2.49 0.98 -23.96
CA ALA A 348 2.43 -0.32 -23.31
C ALA A 348 2.36 -1.47 -24.33
N GLY A 349 3.11 -2.54 -24.06
CA GLY A 349 3.25 -3.68 -24.99
C GLY A 349 4.23 -3.44 -26.16
N SER A 350 4.81 -2.24 -26.29
CA SER A 350 5.91 -1.99 -27.24
C SER A 350 7.25 -2.51 -26.70
N ALA A 351 8.28 -2.55 -27.55
CA ALA A 351 9.62 -2.92 -27.11
C ALA A 351 10.13 -1.93 -26.06
N MET A 352 10.61 -2.44 -24.92
CA MET A 352 11.24 -1.61 -23.90
C MET A 352 12.62 -1.15 -24.39
N SER A 353 12.92 0.12 -24.16
CA SER A 353 14.25 0.72 -24.22
C SER A 353 14.87 0.72 -22.83
N GLY A 354 16.19 0.58 -22.76
CA GLY A 354 16.90 0.52 -21.49
C GLY A 354 18.32 -0.02 -21.68
N ALA A 355 18.79 -0.81 -20.72
CA ALA A 355 20.11 -1.44 -20.78
C ALA A 355 20.26 -2.30 -22.05
N PRO A 356 21.44 -2.32 -22.71
CA PRO A 356 21.67 -3.15 -23.90
C PRO A 356 21.35 -4.64 -23.71
N SER A 357 21.42 -5.14 -22.47
CA SER A 357 21.10 -6.52 -22.11
C SER A 357 19.67 -6.94 -22.44
N ILE A 358 18.72 -6.00 -22.53
CA ILE A 358 17.31 -6.33 -22.82
C ILE A 358 17.11 -6.89 -24.24
N ALA A 359 18.03 -6.59 -25.16
CA ALA A 359 18.01 -7.13 -26.52
C ALA A 359 18.54 -8.57 -26.60
N GLN A 360 19.13 -9.08 -25.52
CA GLN A 360 19.64 -10.44 -25.45
C GLN A 360 18.52 -11.41 -25.05
N GLY A 361 18.60 -12.67 -25.50
CA GLY A 361 17.60 -13.70 -25.16
C GLY A 361 17.45 -13.93 -23.65
N GLU A 362 16.30 -14.46 -23.25
CA GLU A 362 16.01 -14.86 -21.86
C GLU A 362 17.07 -15.85 -21.34
N GLY A 363 17.48 -15.74 -20.07
CA GLY A 363 18.50 -16.61 -19.47
C GLY A 363 19.94 -16.29 -19.87
N ILE A 364 20.17 -15.46 -20.89
CA ILE A 364 21.51 -15.07 -21.31
C ILE A 364 22.07 -14.01 -20.35
N THR A 365 23.23 -14.29 -19.76
CA THR A 365 23.99 -13.34 -18.95
C THR A 365 24.34 -12.08 -19.75
N PRO A 366 24.25 -10.87 -19.14
CA PRO A 366 24.72 -9.64 -19.75
C PRO A 366 26.17 -9.69 -20.23
N ALA A 367 26.56 -8.73 -21.09
CA ALA A 367 27.91 -8.70 -21.62
C ALA A 367 28.92 -8.50 -20.50
N ALA A 368 30.06 -9.21 -20.54
CA ALA A 368 31.10 -9.14 -19.51
C ALA A 368 31.63 -7.71 -19.27
N SER A 369 31.59 -6.85 -20.31
CA SER A 369 31.95 -5.43 -20.22
C SER A 369 31.07 -4.61 -19.28
N ASP A 370 29.85 -5.07 -19.01
CA ASP A 370 28.88 -4.37 -18.19
C ASP A 370 29.03 -4.72 -16.70
N PHE A 371 29.98 -5.59 -16.35
CA PHE A 371 30.27 -5.97 -14.97
C PHE A 371 31.47 -5.21 -14.41
N LYS A 372 31.38 -4.81 -13.13
CA LYS A 372 32.47 -4.17 -12.39
C LYS A 372 33.38 -5.16 -11.67
N GLY A 373 33.11 -6.47 -11.79
CA GLY A 373 33.92 -7.55 -11.21
C GLY A 373 33.80 -7.72 -9.68
N SER A 374 32.96 -6.93 -9.01
CA SER A 374 32.67 -7.02 -7.57
C SER A 374 31.26 -6.49 -7.29
N GLU A 375 30.71 -6.78 -6.10
CA GLU A 375 29.43 -6.21 -5.66
C GLU A 375 29.48 -4.67 -5.68
N ILE A 376 28.41 -4.04 -6.14
CA ILE A 376 28.29 -2.59 -6.19
C ILE A 376 27.67 -2.08 -4.89
N THR A 377 28.27 -1.02 -4.35
CA THR A 377 27.90 -0.43 -3.05
C THR A 377 27.51 1.05 -3.15
N ASP A 378 27.57 1.62 -4.35
CA ASP A 378 27.18 3.01 -4.60
C ASP A 378 25.68 3.17 -4.32
N PRO A 379 25.29 4.10 -3.42
CA PRO A 379 23.90 4.33 -3.05
C PRO A 379 23.06 4.95 -4.17
N GLN A 380 23.68 5.36 -5.28
CA GLN A 380 22.99 5.83 -6.47
C GLN A 380 22.87 4.69 -7.48
N ALA A 381 21.66 4.51 -8.02
CA ALA A 381 21.40 3.59 -9.11
C ALA A 381 22.23 3.94 -10.35
N TYR A 382 22.36 2.99 -11.27
CA TYR A 382 22.79 3.30 -12.62
C TYR A 382 21.77 2.80 -13.65
N PRO A 383 21.33 3.68 -14.57
CA PRO A 383 21.69 5.11 -14.64
C PRO A 383 21.08 5.91 -13.46
N ARG A 384 21.72 7.03 -13.08
CA ARG A 384 21.40 7.75 -11.83
C ARG A 384 19.98 8.27 -11.74
N TYR A 385 19.34 8.53 -12.88
CA TYR A 385 17.94 8.95 -12.94
C TYR A 385 16.94 7.82 -12.69
N CYS A 386 17.39 6.56 -12.62
CA CYS A 386 16.58 5.40 -12.25
C CYS A 386 16.77 5.03 -10.77
N SER A 387 16.82 6.02 -9.87
CA SER A 387 17.15 5.81 -8.46
C SER A 387 15.97 5.41 -7.57
N THR A 388 14.76 5.30 -8.13
CA THR A 388 13.54 4.95 -7.39
C THR A 388 13.02 3.58 -7.84
N ALA A 389 12.41 2.82 -6.91
CA ALA A 389 11.78 1.55 -7.25
C ALA A 389 10.67 1.74 -8.31
N VAL A 390 9.90 2.83 -8.18
CA VAL A 390 8.85 3.21 -9.13
C VAL A 390 9.39 3.35 -10.55
N SER A 391 10.55 3.99 -10.73
CA SER A 391 11.13 4.16 -12.08
C SER A 391 11.41 2.84 -12.79
N TRP A 392 11.77 1.79 -12.05
CA TRP A 392 12.00 0.46 -12.61
C TRP A 392 10.72 -0.36 -12.74
N MET A 393 9.84 -0.34 -11.75
CA MET A 393 8.66 -1.21 -11.71
C MET A 393 7.50 -0.68 -12.56
N TRP A 394 7.46 0.62 -12.80
CA TRP A 394 6.55 1.27 -13.72
C TRP A 394 7.33 1.72 -14.95
N TYR A 395 6.92 1.32 -16.15
CA TYR A 395 7.61 1.79 -17.34
C TYR A 395 7.16 3.22 -17.67
N GLN A 396 8.04 4.17 -17.33
CA GLN A 396 7.80 5.60 -17.45
C GLN A 396 8.62 6.21 -18.58
N TYR A 397 8.46 7.52 -18.81
CA TYR A 397 9.23 8.27 -19.80
C TYR A 397 10.76 8.16 -19.59
N SER A 398 11.19 7.88 -18.34
CA SER A 398 12.59 7.69 -17.97
C SER A 398 13.25 6.48 -18.63
N GLY A 399 12.47 5.51 -19.14
CA GLY A 399 12.99 4.37 -19.90
C GLY A 399 13.89 3.44 -19.07
N CYS A 400 13.62 3.31 -17.78
CA CYS A 400 14.37 2.45 -16.87
C CYS A 400 13.96 0.99 -17.02
N ALA A 401 14.63 0.26 -17.93
CA ALA A 401 14.49 -1.19 -18.06
C ALA A 401 15.86 -1.86 -18.15
N THR A 402 16.01 -3.03 -17.55
CA THR A 402 17.25 -3.81 -17.57
C THR A 402 16.97 -5.30 -17.42
N LYS A 403 17.94 -6.14 -17.78
CA LYS A 403 17.92 -7.54 -17.40
C LYS A 403 18.23 -7.65 -15.91
N VAL A 404 17.61 -8.59 -15.21
CA VAL A 404 17.75 -8.71 -13.76
C VAL A 404 18.26 -10.08 -13.31
N ALA A 405 19.03 -10.09 -12.23
CA ALA A 405 19.51 -11.30 -11.57
C ALA A 405 18.53 -11.72 -10.47
N HIS A 406 17.66 -12.66 -10.79
CA HIS A 406 16.63 -13.18 -9.89
C HIS A 406 16.32 -14.64 -10.24
N TYR A 407 16.95 -15.58 -9.52
CA TYR A 407 16.90 -17.03 -9.80
C TYR A 407 17.20 -17.34 -11.28
N GLY A 408 18.27 -16.72 -11.79
CA GLY A 408 18.64 -16.68 -13.19
C GLY A 408 18.59 -15.26 -13.77
N TRP A 409 19.10 -15.13 -14.99
CA TRP A 409 19.06 -13.86 -15.73
C TRP A 409 17.72 -13.72 -16.46
N LYS A 410 16.92 -12.74 -16.06
CA LYS A 410 15.53 -12.56 -16.51
C LYS A 410 15.35 -11.25 -17.26
N ASN A 411 14.68 -11.30 -18.42
CA ASN A 411 14.33 -10.09 -19.16
C ASN A 411 13.10 -9.40 -18.54
N PRO A 412 12.99 -8.08 -18.72
CA PRO A 412 11.80 -7.33 -18.35
C PRO A 412 10.66 -7.59 -19.35
N TYR A 413 9.44 -7.68 -18.84
CA TYR A 413 8.22 -7.88 -19.60
C TYR A 413 7.12 -6.94 -19.12
N TRP A 414 6.26 -6.54 -20.05
CA TRP A 414 5.01 -5.85 -19.71
C TRP A 414 4.05 -6.80 -19.02
N LYS A 415 3.55 -6.40 -17.86
CA LYS A 415 2.52 -7.11 -17.10
C LYS A 415 1.31 -6.22 -16.95
N GLN A 416 0.13 -6.80 -17.07
CA GLN A 416 -1.12 -6.08 -16.92
C GLN A 416 -1.81 -6.51 -15.63
N THR A 417 -2.12 -5.54 -14.79
CA THR A 417 -2.89 -5.73 -13.55
C THR A 417 -4.38 -5.93 -13.86
N PRO A 418 -5.19 -6.43 -12.91
CA PRO A 418 -6.65 -6.55 -13.10
C PRO A 418 -7.37 -5.24 -13.45
N THR A 419 -6.88 -4.08 -12.98
CA THR A 419 -7.40 -2.76 -13.39
C THR A 419 -6.88 -2.28 -14.75
N LYS A 420 -6.17 -3.15 -15.48
CA LYS A 420 -5.54 -2.89 -16.78
C LYS A 420 -4.37 -1.91 -16.73
N ALA A 421 -3.87 -1.55 -15.54
CA ALA A 421 -2.63 -0.79 -15.41
C ALA A 421 -1.45 -1.65 -15.88
N TRP A 422 -0.46 -1.02 -16.49
CA TRP A 422 0.75 -1.68 -16.99
C TRP A 422 1.92 -1.46 -16.04
N VAL A 423 2.59 -2.55 -15.69
CA VAL A 423 3.81 -2.57 -14.87
C VAL A 423 4.90 -3.37 -15.58
N ILE A 424 6.15 -3.24 -15.14
CA ILE A 424 7.26 -4.10 -15.55
C ILE A 424 7.38 -5.25 -14.57
N GLY A 425 7.49 -6.47 -15.08
CA GLY A 425 7.82 -7.64 -14.29
C GLY A 425 8.72 -8.61 -15.04
N ILE A 426 9.04 -9.73 -14.42
CA ILE A 426 9.73 -10.86 -15.08
C ILE A 426 8.75 -12.01 -15.36
N ASN A 427 9.18 -12.98 -16.18
CA ASN A 427 8.51 -14.27 -16.26
C ASN A 427 9.17 -15.24 -15.26
N GLY A 428 8.37 -15.73 -14.32
CA GLY A 428 8.85 -16.53 -13.20
C GLY A 428 7.73 -17.32 -12.54
N ASP A 429 7.95 -17.71 -11.30
CA ASP A 429 7.06 -18.47 -10.42
C ASP A 429 6.01 -17.60 -9.71
N HIS A 430 5.76 -16.40 -10.22
CA HIS A 430 4.71 -15.49 -9.78
C HIS A 430 4.83 -15.18 -8.28
N CYS A 431 3.85 -15.51 -7.46
CA CYS A 431 3.89 -15.24 -6.03
C CYS A 431 4.62 -16.37 -5.30
N THR A 432 5.94 -16.50 -5.47
CA THR A 432 6.77 -17.53 -4.85
C THR A 432 6.45 -17.70 -3.36
N SER A 433 6.28 -18.96 -2.92
CA SER A 433 5.93 -19.28 -1.53
C SER A 433 4.64 -18.60 -1.05
N ALA A 434 3.71 -18.31 -1.96
CA ALA A 434 2.37 -17.81 -1.66
C ALA A 434 1.40 -18.21 -2.79
N SER A 435 0.11 -17.95 -2.59
CA SER A 435 -0.88 -18.18 -3.66
C SER A 435 -0.79 -17.05 -4.69
N ASP A 436 -0.93 -17.40 -5.97
CA ASP A 436 -1.04 -16.42 -7.04
C ASP A 436 -2.39 -15.70 -7.01
N LYS A 437 -3.42 -16.42 -6.56
CA LYS A 437 -4.79 -15.94 -6.47
C LYS A 437 -5.39 -16.11 -5.08
N PRO A 438 -4.85 -15.44 -4.04
CA PRO A 438 -5.37 -15.57 -2.68
C PRO A 438 -6.86 -15.18 -2.67
N GLY A 439 -7.71 -16.09 -2.20
CA GLY A 439 -9.16 -15.87 -2.19
C GLY A 439 -9.80 -15.62 -3.55
N GLY A 440 -9.09 -15.81 -4.67
CA GLY A 440 -9.56 -15.53 -6.03
C GLY A 440 -9.20 -14.15 -6.59
N TRP A 441 -8.38 -13.34 -5.90
CA TRP A 441 -7.84 -12.07 -6.41
C TRP A 441 -6.50 -12.29 -7.13
N ASP A 442 -6.36 -11.86 -8.38
CA ASP A 442 -5.15 -12.13 -9.19
C ASP A 442 -3.99 -11.19 -8.83
N PHE A 443 -3.01 -11.71 -8.08
CA PHE A 443 -1.87 -10.94 -7.58
C PHE A 443 -0.61 -11.10 -8.45
N ARG A 444 -0.65 -11.96 -9.48
CA ARG A 444 0.53 -12.36 -10.27
C ARG A 444 1.27 -11.20 -10.89
N ALA A 445 0.56 -10.25 -11.49
CA ALA A 445 1.20 -9.08 -12.13
C ALA A 445 1.99 -8.22 -11.11
N ALA A 446 1.52 -8.14 -9.86
CA ALA A 446 2.21 -7.43 -8.80
C ALA A 446 3.43 -8.22 -8.31
N CYS A 447 3.30 -9.54 -8.13
CA CYS A 447 4.41 -10.43 -7.74
C CYS A 447 5.52 -10.44 -8.81
N ASP A 448 5.18 -10.61 -10.08
CA ASP A 448 6.12 -10.54 -11.20
C ASP A 448 6.89 -9.20 -11.23
N SER A 449 6.23 -8.10 -10.85
CA SER A 449 6.82 -6.77 -10.76
C SER A 449 7.72 -6.60 -9.54
N HIS A 450 7.34 -7.19 -8.41
CA HIS A 450 8.15 -7.24 -7.20
C HIS A 450 9.46 -7.99 -7.44
N ASP A 451 9.40 -9.17 -8.07
CA ASP A 451 10.58 -9.96 -8.42
C ASP A 451 11.52 -9.19 -9.36
N TYR A 452 10.95 -8.46 -10.32
CA TYR A 452 11.74 -7.58 -11.19
C TYR A 452 12.45 -6.49 -10.38
N GLY A 453 11.74 -5.79 -9.50
CA GLY A 453 12.32 -4.79 -8.60
C GLY A 453 13.43 -5.37 -7.73
N TYR A 454 13.21 -6.53 -7.11
CA TYR A 454 14.25 -7.25 -6.35
C TYR A 454 15.42 -7.67 -7.22
N GLY A 455 15.17 -8.09 -8.46
CA GLY A 455 16.22 -8.42 -9.41
C GLY A 455 17.08 -7.21 -9.81
N THR A 456 16.50 -6.00 -9.90
CA THR A 456 17.29 -4.77 -10.12
C THR A 456 18.22 -4.47 -8.95
N ILE A 457 17.82 -4.79 -7.72
CA ILE A 457 18.70 -4.78 -6.55
C ILE A 457 19.72 -5.93 -6.66
N GLY A 458 19.28 -7.11 -7.06
CA GLY A 458 20.10 -8.31 -7.29
C GLY A 458 21.32 -8.06 -8.17
N ASN A 459 21.14 -7.24 -9.21
CA ASN A 459 22.21 -6.81 -10.11
C ASN A 459 23.39 -6.16 -9.38
N SER A 460 23.14 -5.40 -8.30
CA SER A 460 24.22 -4.81 -7.48
C SER A 460 25.09 -5.89 -6.83
N TYR A 461 24.50 -6.98 -6.34
CA TYR A 461 25.24 -8.12 -5.79
C TYR A 461 26.00 -8.93 -6.86
N LYS A 462 25.55 -8.90 -8.12
CA LYS A 462 26.31 -9.50 -9.24
C LYS A 462 27.39 -8.58 -9.80
N GLY A 463 27.44 -7.33 -9.37
CA GLY A 463 28.33 -6.33 -9.96
C GLY A 463 27.92 -5.88 -11.36
N TYR A 464 26.66 -6.09 -11.75
CA TYR A 464 26.12 -5.67 -13.04
C TYR A 464 25.77 -4.19 -13.00
N SER A 465 26.26 -3.42 -13.98
CA SER A 465 26.24 -1.96 -13.93
C SER A 465 24.85 -1.35 -13.95
N TYR A 466 23.78 -2.06 -14.34
CA TYR A 466 22.42 -1.54 -14.35
C TYR A 466 21.65 -2.06 -13.14
N TYR A 467 21.57 -1.27 -12.08
CA TYR A 467 21.06 -1.71 -10.77
C TYR A 467 20.30 -0.59 -10.04
N LEU A 468 19.45 -1.01 -9.11
CA LEU A 468 18.89 -0.18 -8.04
C LEU A 468 19.70 -0.40 -6.76
N ASP A 469 19.89 0.65 -5.95
CA ASP A 469 20.62 0.55 -4.68
C ASP A 469 20.04 -0.54 -3.78
N ARG A 470 20.91 -1.35 -3.19
CA ARG A 470 20.57 -2.46 -2.30
C ARG A 470 19.78 -2.08 -1.05
N ASN A 471 19.85 -0.81 -0.63
CA ASN A 471 19.07 -0.32 0.50
C ASN A 471 17.61 0.01 0.11
N LYS A 472 17.24 -0.09 -1.18
CA LYS A 472 15.89 0.22 -1.67
C LYS A 472 14.91 -0.96 -1.63
N GLY A 473 15.23 -2.03 -0.91
CA GLY A 473 14.33 -3.19 -0.73
C GLY A 473 12.94 -2.79 -0.24
N ILE A 474 12.88 -1.97 0.82
CA ILE A 474 11.60 -1.43 1.33
C ILE A 474 10.85 -0.63 0.26
N SER A 475 11.54 0.17 -0.55
CA SER A 475 10.89 0.93 -1.62
C SER A 475 10.26 0.02 -2.68
N VAL A 476 10.88 -1.13 -2.97
CA VAL A 476 10.31 -2.15 -3.88
C VAL A 476 9.09 -2.82 -3.24
N ASP A 477 9.15 -3.18 -1.95
CA ASP A 477 8.03 -3.78 -1.22
C ASP A 477 6.81 -2.82 -1.18
N VAL A 478 7.06 -1.52 -1.00
CA VAL A 478 6.01 -0.49 -1.02
C VAL A 478 5.43 -0.31 -2.42
N ALA A 479 6.27 -0.31 -3.46
CA ALA A 479 5.76 -0.26 -4.84
C ALA A 479 4.89 -1.48 -5.16
N PHE A 480 5.27 -2.68 -4.70
CA PHE A 480 4.46 -3.90 -4.78
C PHE A 480 3.11 -3.74 -4.06
N TYR A 481 3.12 -3.23 -2.83
CA TYR A 481 1.89 -2.94 -2.09
C TYR A 481 0.99 -1.95 -2.84
N ASN A 482 1.55 -0.88 -3.38
CA ASN A 482 0.80 0.12 -4.13
C ASN A 482 0.17 -0.47 -5.39
N ILE A 483 0.86 -1.34 -6.13
CA ILE A 483 0.29 -2.07 -7.27
C ILE A 483 -0.90 -2.92 -6.81
N LEU A 484 -0.77 -3.65 -5.70
CA LEU A 484 -1.88 -4.44 -5.17
C LEU A 484 -3.07 -3.57 -4.74
N TYR A 485 -2.80 -2.55 -3.92
CA TYR A 485 -3.82 -1.73 -3.28
C TYR A 485 -4.56 -0.81 -4.27
N ASN A 486 -3.82 -0.20 -5.20
CA ASN A 486 -4.34 0.78 -6.15
C ASN A 486 -4.66 0.19 -7.52
N ASN A 487 -3.99 -0.88 -7.96
CA ASN A 487 -4.12 -1.38 -9.35
C ASN A 487 -4.59 -2.83 -9.46
N THR A 488 -4.74 -3.56 -8.36
CA THR A 488 -5.34 -4.89 -8.34
C THR A 488 -6.68 -4.86 -7.63
N CYS A 489 -6.72 -4.45 -6.37
CA CYS A 489 -7.91 -4.55 -5.54
C CYS A 489 -9.14 -3.76 -6.03
N PRO A 490 -9.01 -2.58 -6.66
CA PRO A 490 -10.17 -1.85 -7.17
C PRO A 490 -10.95 -2.60 -8.26
N ALA A 491 -10.33 -3.57 -8.95
CA ALA A 491 -11.00 -4.39 -9.97
C ALA A 491 -12.09 -5.31 -9.41
N TYR A 492 -12.12 -5.54 -8.10
CA TYR A 492 -13.00 -6.50 -7.46
C TYR A 492 -14.10 -5.83 -6.67
N PHE A 493 -15.22 -6.55 -6.50
CA PHE A 493 -16.35 -6.07 -5.72
C PHE A 493 -15.99 -5.89 -4.24
N TRP A 494 -15.31 -6.87 -3.64
CA TRP A 494 -14.85 -6.85 -2.26
C TRP A 494 -13.43 -6.25 -2.14
N LYS A 495 -13.34 -4.92 -2.21
CA LYS A 495 -12.05 -4.20 -2.26
C LYS A 495 -11.36 -4.21 -0.90
N GLY A 496 -12.10 -4.07 0.20
CA GLY A 496 -11.55 -4.00 1.56
C GLY A 496 -10.85 -5.30 1.99
N ALA A 497 -11.45 -6.44 1.68
CA ALA A 497 -10.87 -7.76 1.95
C ALA A 497 -9.61 -8.01 1.09
N CYS A 498 -9.64 -7.61 -0.19
CA CYS A 498 -8.47 -7.65 -1.06
C CYS A 498 -7.33 -6.79 -0.51
N ARG A 499 -7.61 -5.52 -0.13
CA ARG A 499 -6.61 -4.58 0.41
C ARG A 499 -6.00 -5.07 1.73
N SER A 500 -6.80 -5.69 2.59
CA SER A 500 -6.30 -6.31 3.83
C SER A 500 -5.44 -7.54 3.58
N THR A 501 -5.74 -8.29 2.51
CA THR A 501 -4.92 -9.42 2.05
C THR A 501 -3.61 -8.93 1.44
N ALA A 502 -3.65 -7.87 0.63
CA ALA A 502 -2.47 -7.21 0.08
C ALA A 502 -1.51 -6.73 1.18
N TYR A 503 -2.04 -6.23 2.31
CA TYR A 503 -1.22 -5.85 3.47
C TYR A 503 -0.48 -7.06 4.07
N THR A 504 -1.11 -8.23 4.11
CA THR A 504 -0.45 -9.47 4.55
C THR A 504 0.66 -9.91 3.60
N TYR A 505 0.46 -9.78 2.28
CA TYR A 505 1.52 -10.06 1.29
C TYR A 505 2.69 -9.07 1.43
N TYR A 506 2.41 -7.79 1.58
CA TYR A 506 3.42 -6.76 1.84
C TYR A 506 4.22 -7.05 3.12
N THR A 507 3.55 -7.37 4.23
CA THR A 507 4.26 -7.67 5.48
C THR A 507 5.05 -8.97 5.42
N ALA A 508 4.63 -9.94 4.60
CA ALA A 508 5.40 -11.17 4.34
C ALA A 508 6.72 -10.87 3.62
N VAL A 509 6.70 -10.12 2.51
CA VAL A 509 7.93 -9.76 1.78
C VAL A 509 8.82 -8.83 2.60
N PHE A 510 8.25 -7.92 3.38
CA PHE A 510 9.04 -7.08 4.28
C PHE A 510 9.75 -7.91 5.36
N TYR A 511 9.17 -9.05 5.78
CA TYR A 511 9.74 -9.94 6.79
C TYR A 511 10.76 -10.95 6.19
N PHE A 512 10.42 -11.58 5.07
CA PHE A 512 11.19 -12.67 4.47
C PHE A 512 11.98 -12.29 3.22
N GLY A 513 11.59 -11.24 2.51
CA GLY A 513 12.12 -10.86 1.21
C GLY A 513 13.60 -10.52 1.27
N ARG A 514 14.38 -11.17 0.41
CA ARG A 514 15.85 -10.99 0.32
C ARG A 514 16.26 -10.96 -1.15
N PRO A 515 16.49 -9.75 -1.72
CA PRO A 515 16.97 -9.62 -3.09
C PRO A 515 18.29 -10.38 -3.36
N LYS A 516 19.17 -10.49 -2.34
CA LYS A 516 20.45 -11.20 -2.45
C LYS A 516 20.28 -12.69 -2.75
N ASN A 517 19.27 -13.35 -2.19
CA ASN A 517 19.04 -14.78 -2.40
C ASN A 517 18.79 -15.09 -3.89
N GLY A 518 17.97 -14.27 -4.55
CA GLY A 518 17.72 -14.40 -6.00
C GLY A 518 18.99 -14.15 -6.83
N ALA A 519 19.84 -13.21 -6.42
CA ALA A 519 21.13 -12.95 -7.07
C ALA A 519 22.13 -14.11 -6.88
N ASP A 520 22.23 -14.68 -5.68
CA ASP A 520 23.12 -15.80 -5.38
C ASP A 520 22.71 -17.06 -6.14
N ALA A 521 21.41 -17.22 -6.42
CA ALA A 521 20.85 -18.28 -7.26
C ALA A 521 20.92 -18.02 -8.78
N THR A 522 21.52 -16.89 -9.21
CA THR A 522 21.73 -16.50 -10.62
C THR A 522 23.17 -16.71 -11.04
#